data_AF-X7ZXV0-F1
#
_entry.id   AF-X7ZXV0-F1
#
_cell.length_a   1.000
_cell.length_b   1.000
_cell.length_c   1.000
_cell.angle_alpha   90.00
_cell.angle_beta   90.00
_cell.angle_gamma   90.00
#
_symmetry.space_group_name_H-M   'P 1'
#
loop_
_entity.id
_entity.type
_entity.pdbx_description
1 polymer ?
#
loop_
_entity_poly.entity_id
_entity_poly.type
_entity_poly.pdbx_seq_one_letter_code
_entity_poly.pdbx_strand_id
1 'polypeptide(L)'
;MLDRSERLKAFSKWRLTYPPGTKLQFHLTSAAWVIGELCERITGQPIAQYLRETLTGPLGLDSIEIGPSVDRQGDVARFIRTDDDDSDVNPWGPGIWRGQRSLQPESPATRWSPPRRTWRPGIRRCCRHPCGGARSLKMRCGSA
;
A
#
# COMPACT_ATOMS: atom_id res chain seq x y z
N MET A 1 -6.20 -14.86 0.04
CA MET A 1 -7.57 -14.34 -0.10
C MET A 1 -8.51 -15.41 0.44
N LEU A 2 -9.63 -15.03 1.07
CA LEU A 2 -10.67 -15.99 1.48
C LEU A 2 -11.10 -16.85 0.28
N ASP A 3 -11.73 -17.99 0.57
CA ASP A 3 -12.36 -18.84 -0.45
C ASP A 3 -13.29 -18.00 -1.36
N ARG A 4 -13.32 -18.33 -2.65
CA ARG A 4 -14.07 -17.56 -3.65
C ARG A 4 -15.54 -17.45 -3.28
N SER A 5 -16.14 -18.53 -2.77
CA SER A 5 -17.56 -18.53 -2.40
C SER A 5 -17.85 -17.58 -1.23
N GLU A 6 -16.94 -17.49 -0.26
CA GLU A 6 -17.05 -16.55 0.87
C GLU A 6 -16.91 -15.10 0.40
N ARG A 7 -15.99 -14.83 -0.54
CA ARG A 7 -15.84 -13.52 -1.16
C ARG A 7 -17.12 -13.06 -1.85
N LEU A 8 -17.78 -13.94 -2.61
CA LEU A 8 -19.06 -13.64 -3.27
C LEU A 8 -20.20 -13.44 -2.26
N LYS A 9 -20.24 -14.21 -1.17
CA LYS A 9 -21.17 -13.99 -0.05
C LYS A 9 -20.95 -12.64 0.63
N ALA A 10 -19.72 -12.14 0.67
CA ALA A 10 -19.45 -10.79 1.17
C ALA A 10 -19.94 -9.71 0.21
N PHE A 11 -19.70 -9.88 -1.11
CA PHE A 11 -20.15 -8.93 -2.13
C PHE A 11 -21.67 -8.75 -2.17
N SER A 12 -22.45 -9.81 -1.96
CA SER A 12 -23.92 -9.71 -1.96
C SER A 12 -24.48 -8.76 -0.89
N LYS A 13 -23.69 -8.49 0.15
CA LYS A 13 -24.05 -7.59 1.25
C LYS A 13 -23.68 -6.13 0.96
N TRP A 14 -22.88 -5.86 -0.07
CA TRP A 14 -22.41 -4.51 -0.36
C TRP A 14 -23.55 -3.64 -0.91
N ARG A 15 -23.50 -2.35 -0.59
CA ARG A 15 -24.44 -1.33 -1.07
C ARG A 15 -23.68 -0.17 -1.66
N LEU A 16 -24.24 0.42 -2.71
CA LEU A 16 -23.66 1.60 -3.34
C LEU A 16 -23.92 2.83 -2.48
N THR A 17 -22.90 3.66 -2.29
CA THR A 17 -23.05 4.97 -1.64
C THR A 17 -23.65 6.01 -2.59
N TYR A 18 -23.39 5.87 -3.89
CA TYR A 18 -23.84 6.77 -4.95
C TYR A 18 -24.26 5.97 -6.19
N PRO A 19 -25.14 6.52 -7.05
CA PRO A 19 -25.44 5.87 -8.32
C PRO A 19 -24.18 5.70 -9.19
N PRO A 20 -24.02 4.57 -9.90
CA PRO A 20 -22.85 4.34 -10.76
C PRO A 20 -22.63 5.47 -11.77
N GLY A 21 -21.38 5.86 -11.99
CA GLY A 21 -21.01 6.92 -12.94
C GLY A 21 -21.23 8.35 -12.45
N THR A 22 -21.83 8.57 -11.28
CA THR A 22 -22.12 9.93 -10.77
C THR A 22 -21.00 10.54 -9.94
N LYS A 23 -20.14 9.70 -9.34
CA LYS A 23 -19.02 10.11 -8.47
C LYS A 23 -17.83 9.19 -8.67
N LEU A 24 -16.63 9.76 -8.63
CA LEU A 24 -15.38 9.03 -8.52
C LEU A 24 -14.96 9.01 -7.04
N GLN A 25 -14.77 7.82 -6.48
CA GLN A 25 -14.36 7.64 -5.08
C GLN A 25 -13.18 6.69 -4.97
N PHE A 26 -12.23 7.03 -4.10
CA PHE A 26 -11.14 6.13 -3.74
C PHE A 26 -11.62 5.07 -2.75
N HIS A 27 -11.47 3.81 -3.13
CA HIS A 27 -11.92 2.65 -2.35
C HIS A 27 -10.72 1.93 -1.70
N LEU A 28 -10.29 2.42 -0.55
CA LEU A 28 -9.07 1.94 0.14
C LEU A 28 -9.08 0.42 0.41
N THR A 29 -10.21 -0.13 0.83
CA THR A 29 -10.30 -1.54 1.26
C THR A 29 -11.06 -2.44 0.28
N SER A 30 -12.03 -1.90 -0.46
CA SER A 30 -12.91 -2.71 -1.32
C SER A 30 -12.43 -2.86 -2.76
N ALA A 31 -11.62 -1.93 -3.30
CA ALA A 31 -11.19 -1.98 -4.71
C ALA A 31 -10.44 -3.28 -5.04
N ALA A 32 -9.48 -3.67 -4.20
CA ALA A 32 -8.66 -4.85 -4.41
C ALA A 32 -9.49 -6.15 -4.49
N TRP A 33 -10.64 -6.21 -3.81
CA TRP A 33 -11.51 -7.38 -3.85
C TRP A 33 -12.19 -7.51 -5.21
N VAL A 34 -12.73 -6.41 -5.74
CA VAL A 34 -13.38 -6.40 -7.06
C VAL A 34 -12.36 -6.74 -8.13
N ILE A 35 -11.16 -6.16 -8.06
CA ILE A 35 -10.06 -6.47 -8.99
C ILE A 35 -9.69 -7.96 -8.93
N GLY A 36 -9.57 -8.53 -7.73
CA GLY A 36 -9.30 -9.95 -7.54
C GLY A 36 -10.36 -10.85 -8.18
N GLU A 37 -11.64 -10.54 -7.99
CA GLU A 37 -12.74 -11.32 -8.59
C GLU A 37 -12.81 -11.15 -10.12
N LEU A 38 -12.55 -9.95 -10.65
CA LEU A 38 -12.50 -9.72 -12.09
C LEU A 38 -11.36 -10.49 -12.74
N CYS A 39 -10.17 -10.46 -12.13
CA CYS A 39 -9.03 -11.24 -12.57
C CYS A 39 -9.40 -12.72 -12.66
N GLU A 40 -9.93 -13.29 -11.57
CA GLU A 40 -10.28 -14.71 -11.52
C GLU A 40 -11.39 -15.12 -12.51
N ARG A 41 -12.36 -14.24 -12.80
CA ARG A 41 -13.38 -14.49 -13.82
C ARG A 41 -12.83 -14.47 -15.25
N ILE A 42 -11.88 -13.58 -15.52
CA ILE A 42 -11.32 -13.39 -16.86
C ILE A 42 -10.27 -14.47 -17.16
N THR A 43 -9.45 -14.82 -16.17
CA THR A 43 -8.29 -15.70 -16.36
C THR A 43 -8.53 -17.13 -15.89
N GLY A 44 -9.54 -17.37 -15.06
CA GLY A 44 -9.78 -18.67 -14.43
C GLY A 44 -8.84 -18.99 -13.26
N GLN A 45 -7.99 -18.05 -12.85
CA GLN A 45 -6.99 -18.23 -11.80
C GLN A 45 -7.05 -17.13 -10.72
N PRO A 46 -6.72 -17.42 -9.46
CA PRO A 46 -6.61 -16.39 -8.43
C PRO A 46 -5.58 -15.30 -8.78
N ILE A 47 -5.87 -14.05 -8.42
CA ILE A 47 -5.01 -12.90 -8.75
C ILE A 47 -3.54 -13.05 -8.34
N ALA A 48 -3.26 -13.71 -7.22
CA ALA A 48 -1.88 -13.94 -6.75
C ALA A 48 -1.10 -14.86 -7.70
N GLN A 49 -1.76 -15.92 -8.20
CA GLN A 49 -1.18 -16.82 -9.19
C GLN A 49 -0.98 -16.11 -10.53
N TYR A 50 -2.00 -15.39 -10.99
CA TYR A 50 -1.93 -14.64 -12.24
C TYR A 50 -0.79 -13.59 -12.23
N LEU A 51 -0.63 -12.86 -11.11
CA LEU A 51 0.47 -11.91 -10.92
C LEU A 51 1.83 -12.60 -11.03
N ARG A 52 1.98 -13.78 -10.42
CA ARG A 52 3.23 -14.54 -10.45
C ARG A 52 3.56 -15.02 -11.87
N GLU A 53 2.59 -15.61 -12.55
CA GLU A 53 2.79 -16.20 -13.88
C GLU A 53 3.01 -15.12 -14.96
N THR A 54 2.28 -14.00 -14.86
CA THR A 54 2.25 -12.99 -15.93
C THR A 54 3.29 -11.89 -15.75
N LEU A 55 3.70 -11.59 -14.52
CA LEU A 55 4.51 -10.40 -14.23
C LEU A 55 5.73 -10.71 -13.36
N THR A 56 5.55 -11.17 -12.12
CA THR A 56 6.67 -11.21 -11.17
C THR A 56 7.64 -12.35 -11.46
N GLY A 57 7.16 -13.50 -11.93
CA GLY A 57 8.00 -14.62 -12.39
C GLY A 57 8.86 -14.25 -13.61
N PRO A 58 8.28 -13.79 -14.73
CA PRO A 58 9.04 -13.39 -15.91
C PRO A 58 10.07 -12.28 -15.67
N LEU A 59 9.84 -11.42 -14.67
CA LEU A 59 10.75 -10.34 -14.29
C LEU A 59 11.76 -10.72 -13.19
N GLY A 60 11.71 -11.95 -12.65
CA GLY A 60 12.58 -12.38 -11.54
C GLY A 60 12.34 -11.61 -10.23
N LEU A 61 11.12 -11.12 -10.00
CA LEU A 61 10.73 -10.35 -8.81
C LEU A 61 10.18 -11.27 -7.73
N ASP A 62 11.04 -12.11 -7.16
CA ASP A 62 10.64 -13.19 -6.25
C ASP A 62 10.12 -12.72 -4.88
N SER A 63 10.42 -11.48 -4.49
CA SER A 63 9.92 -10.88 -3.24
C SER A 63 8.59 -10.12 -3.39
N ILE A 64 8.02 -10.06 -4.60
CA ILE A 64 6.74 -9.39 -4.84
C ILE A 64 5.64 -10.43 -5.00
N GLU A 65 4.79 -10.56 -3.97
CA GLU A 65 3.65 -11.47 -3.97
C GLU A 65 2.47 -10.95 -3.16
N ILE A 66 1.28 -11.51 -3.44
CA ILE A 66 0.04 -11.17 -2.74
C ILE A 66 -0.29 -12.29 -1.78
N GLY A 67 -0.18 -12.00 -0.47
CA GLY A 67 -0.57 -12.94 0.59
C GLY A 67 0.31 -14.19 0.65
N PRO A 68 1.63 -14.04 0.94
CA PRO A 68 2.52 -15.18 1.16
C PRO A 68 1.98 -16.09 2.27
N SER A 69 2.25 -17.39 2.17
CA SER A 69 1.97 -18.33 3.26
C SER A 69 2.77 -17.99 4.51
N VAL A 70 2.28 -18.37 5.69
CA VAL A 70 2.87 -17.96 6.98
C VAL A 70 4.35 -18.39 7.08
N ASP A 71 4.69 -19.55 6.55
CA ASP A 71 6.05 -20.09 6.49
C ASP A 71 6.98 -19.26 5.58
N ARG A 72 6.43 -18.53 4.60
CA ARG A 72 7.17 -17.67 3.68
C ARG A 72 7.21 -16.21 4.11
N GLN A 73 6.68 -15.88 5.29
CA GLN A 73 6.69 -14.50 5.82
C GLN A 73 7.97 -14.16 6.62
N GLY A 74 8.97 -15.04 6.64
CA GLY A 74 10.19 -14.86 7.45
C GLY A 74 11.08 -13.69 7.02
N ASP A 75 10.96 -13.23 5.77
CA ASP A 75 11.69 -12.11 5.20
C ASP A 75 10.85 -10.81 5.14
N VAL A 76 9.62 -10.84 5.66
CA VAL A 76 8.75 -9.66 5.73
C VAL A 76 9.26 -8.73 6.83
N ALA A 77 9.80 -7.60 6.41
CA ALA A 77 10.26 -6.56 7.34
C ALA A 77 9.09 -6.04 8.20
N ARG A 78 9.36 -5.82 9.49
CA ARG A 78 8.42 -5.17 10.39
C ARG A 78 8.27 -3.70 10.00
N PHE A 79 7.05 -3.16 10.09
CA PHE A 79 6.85 -1.72 10.02
C PHE A 79 7.60 -1.04 11.18
N ILE A 80 8.44 -0.06 10.86
CA ILE A 80 9.21 0.73 11.82
C ILE A 80 8.78 2.19 11.72
N ARG A 81 8.53 2.82 12.85
CA ARG A 81 8.35 4.28 12.94
C ARG A 81 9.68 5.00 12.74
N THR A 82 9.65 6.12 12.03
CA THR A 82 10.84 6.93 11.75
C THR A 82 10.88 8.24 12.54
N ASP A 83 9.89 8.47 13.40
CA ASP A 83 9.69 9.66 14.23
C ASP A 83 9.73 9.30 15.73
N ASP A 84 10.02 10.29 16.58
CA ASP A 84 10.33 10.12 18.02
C ASP A 84 9.11 9.90 18.94
N ASP A 85 7.90 9.72 18.41
CA ASP A 85 6.71 9.40 19.21
C ASP A 85 6.73 7.91 19.66
N ASP A 86 6.11 7.61 20.80
CA ASP A 86 6.22 6.29 21.47
C ASP A 86 4.92 5.45 21.35
N SER A 87 4.02 5.83 20.44
CA SER A 87 2.79 5.07 20.19
C SER A 87 3.03 3.81 19.35
N ASP A 88 2.17 2.80 19.56
CA ASP A 88 2.18 1.55 18.83
C ASP A 88 2.17 1.74 17.31
N VAL A 89 3.00 0.96 16.60
CA VAL A 89 3.05 0.98 15.13
C VAL A 89 1.75 0.42 14.57
N ASN A 90 0.92 1.31 14.01
CA ASN A 90 -0.28 0.94 13.29
C ASN A 90 -0.16 1.35 11.81
N PRO A 91 0.14 0.41 10.88
CA PRO A 91 0.34 0.72 9.46
C PRO A 91 -0.94 1.22 8.76
N TRP A 92 -2.10 1.04 9.39
CA TRP A 92 -3.41 1.47 8.87
C TRP A 92 -3.93 2.72 9.59
N GLY A 93 -3.14 3.27 10.52
CA GLY A 93 -3.50 4.44 11.34
C GLY A 93 -4.64 4.17 12.33
N PRO A 94 -4.86 5.09 13.28
CA PRO A 94 -5.80 4.90 14.40
C PRO A 94 -7.28 4.79 13.99
N GLY A 95 -7.64 4.97 12.72
CA GLY A 95 -9.01 5.12 12.26
C GLY A 95 -9.64 3.92 11.55
N ILE A 96 -8.85 3.00 10.99
CA ILE A 96 -9.37 1.98 10.05
C ILE A 96 -10.07 0.81 10.78
N TRP A 97 -9.64 0.48 12.00
CA TRP A 97 -10.17 -0.67 12.76
C TRP A 97 -10.75 -0.30 14.13
N ARG A 98 -11.26 0.94 14.28
CA ARG A 98 -11.82 1.46 15.55
C ARG A 98 -13.00 0.65 16.13
N GLY A 99 -13.49 -0.37 15.42
CA GLY A 99 -14.61 -1.24 15.83
C GLY A 99 -14.26 -2.67 16.26
N GLN A 100 -12.99 -3.11 16.19
CA GLN A 100 -12.57 -4.45 16.61
C GLN A 100 -11.65 -4.42 17.84
N ARG A 101 -12.25 -3.96 18.96
CA ARG A 101 -11.91 -4.26 20.38
C ARG A 101 -10.44 -4.14 20.83
N SER A 102 -10.15 -3.01 21.49
CA SER A 102 -9.37 -2.99 22.74
C SER A 102 -9.77 -1.77 23.58
N LEU A 103 -10.10 -2.05 24.85
CA LEU A 103 -10.43 -1.12 25.92
C LEU A 103 -9.24 -0.18 26.17
N GLN A 104 -9.27 1.04 25.64
CA GLN A 104 -8.37 2.13 26.00
C GLN A 104 -9.25 3.37 26.22
N PRO A 105 -9.05 4.14 27.31
CA PRO A 105 -9.86 5.31 27.61
C PRO A 105 -9.74 6.34 26.49
N GLU A 106 -10.88 6.90 26.12
CA GLU A 106 -11.06 7.75 24.95
C GLU A 106 -10.09 8.95 24.98
N SER A 107 -9.16 9.00 24.03
CA SER A 107 -8.51 10.26 23.67
C SER A 107 -9.40 11.00 22.68
N PRO A 108 -9.72 12.29 22.93
CA PRO A 108 -10.66 13.03 22.09
C PRO A 108 -10.12 13.09 20.66
N ALA A 109 -11.03 12.86 19.72
CA ALA A 109 -10.78 12.80 18.28
C ALA A 109 -9.75 13.83 17.83
N THR A 110 -8.52 13.38 17.58
CA THR A 110 -7.51 14.22 16.96
C THR A 110 -7.98 14.50 15.54
N ARG A 111 -8.46 15.72 15.31
CA ARG A 111 -8.74 16.26 13.98
C ARG A 111 -7.50 16.00 13.13
N TRP A 112 -7.65 15.20 12.08
CA TRP A 112 -6.62 15.01 11.07
C TRP A 112 -6.18 16.40 10.59
N SER A 113 -4.94 16.75 10.89
CA SER A 113 -4.29 17.96 10.40
C SER A 113 -3.31 17.49 9.34
N PRO A 114 -3.36 18.02 8.11
CA PRO A 114 -2.37 17.64 7.10
C PRO A 114 -0.98 17.97 7.65
N PRO A 115 0.03 17.12 7.39
CA PRO A 115 1.41 17.49 7.72
C PRO A 115 1.69 18.83 7.03
N ARG A 116 2.18 19.81 7.80
CA ARG A 116 2.69 21.06 7.23
C ARG A 116 3.68 20.63 6.14
N ARG A 117 3.42 20.99 4.88
CA ARG A 117 4.36 20.75 3.78
C ARG A 117 5.64 21.52 4.09
N THR A 118 6.54 20.94 4.86
CA THR A 118 7.93 21.36 4.91
C THR A 118 8.57 20.70 3.70
N TRP A 119 8.38 21.34 2.54
CA TRP A 119 9.24 21.08 1.40
C TRP A 119 10.64 21.52 1.84
N ARG A 120 11.47 20.60 2.32
CA ARG A 120 12.89 20.89 2.58
C ARG A 120 13.59 20.95 1.22
N PRO A 121 14.07 22.11 0.75
CA PRO A 121 14.81 22.17 -0.50
C PRO A 121 16.17 21.51 -0.26
N GLY A 122 16.35 20.25 -0.68
CA GLY A 122 17.62 19.56 -0.48
C GLY A 122 17.66 18.06 -0.73
N ILE A 123 16.54 17.35 -0.75
CA ILE A 123 16.55 15.90 -1.03
C ILE A 123 16.68 15.70 -2.55
N ARG A 124 17.92 15.67 -3.05
CA ARG A 124 18.21 15.16 -4.40
C ARG A 124 18.00 13.65 -4.38
N ARG A 125 17.13 13.15 -5.25
CA ARG A 125 17.04 11.71 -5.55
C ARG A 125 18.42 11.21 -5.95
N CYS A 126 18.98 10.28 -5.16
CA CYS A 126 20.16 9.52 -5.57
C CYS A 126 19.70 8.46 -6.58
N CYS A 127 19.39 8.88 -7.81
CA CYS A 127 19.30 7.95 -8.93
C CYS A 127 20.74 7.61 -9.33
N ARG A 128 21.29 6.56 -8.71
CA ARG A 128 22.53 5.94 -9.16
C ARG A 128 22.19 5.18 -10.44
N HIS A 129 22.29 5.81 -11.61
CA HIS A 129 22.60 5.21 -12.93
C HIS A 129 22.76 6.33 -13.99
N PRO A 130 23.78 6.27 -14.88
CA PRO A 130 24.18 7.41 -15.69
C PRO A 130 23.45 7.44 -17.04
N CYS A 131 22.50 8.36 -17.21
CA CYS A 131 22.06 8.78 -18.55
C CYS A 131 22.84 10.05 -18.92
N GLY A 132 23.56 9.97 -20.04
CA GLY A 132 24.57 10.94 -20.44
C GLY A 132 24.03 12.30 -20.88
N GLY A 133 24.96 13.27 -20.88
CA GLY A 133 24.99 14.37 -21.84
C GLY A 133 24.17 15.61 -21.52
N ALA A 134 24.69 16.52 -20.69
CA ALA A 134 24.75 17.94 -21.00
C ALA A 134 25.64 18.68 -19.98
N ARG A 135 26.65 19.37 -20.51
CA ARG A 135 27.58 20.21 -19.74
C ARG A 135 26.90 21.53 -19.38
N SER A 136 26.98 21.93 -18.13
CA SER A 136 27.32 23.31 -17.76
C SER A 136 27.86 23.38 -16.33
N LEU A 137 29.19 23.33 -16.30
CA LEU A 137 30.12 23.98 -15.39
C LEU A 137 29.51 24.98 -14.37
N LYS A 138 29.71 24.71 -13.07
CA LYS A 138 30.63 25.50 -12.22
C LYS A 138 30.90 24.81 -10.87
N MET A 139 32.20 24.70 -10.61
CA MET A 139 32.94 24.32 -9.40
C MET A 139 32.27 24.76 -8.07
N ARG A 140 32.49 24.09 -6.92
CA ARG A 140 33.81 23.92 -6.28
C ARG A 140 33.79 22.79 -5.24
N CYS A 141 34.87 22.01 -5.21
CA CYS A 141 35.24 21.12 -4.11
C CYS A 141 35.89 21.95 -3.00
N GLY A 142 35.64 21.62 -1.73
CA GLY A 142 36.24 22.27 -0.56
C GLY A 142 36.10 21.37 0.66
N SER A 143 37.25 20.91 1.13
CA SER A 143 37.56 19.89 2.14
C SER A 143 37.59 20.42 3.57
N ALA A 144 37.20 19.56 4.54
CA ALA A 144 37.96 19.16 5.72
C ALA A 144 37.27 17.94 6.36
#